data_AF-A0A1L9GUI0-F1
#
_entry.id   AF-A0A1L9GUI0-F1
#
_cell.length_a   1.000
_cell.length_b   1.000
_cell.length_c   1.000
_cell.angle_alpha   90.00
_cell.angle_beta   90.00
_cell.angle_gamma   90.00
#
_symmetry.space_group_name_H-M   'P 1'
#
loop_
_entity.id
_entity.type
_entity.pdbx_description
1 polymer ?
#
loop_
_entity_poly.entity_id
_entity_poly.type
_entity_poly.pdbx_seq_one_letter_code
_entity_poly.pdbx_strand_id
1 'polypeptide(L)'
;MVDHNPKIEVYLPDSNLQAEDTPFYAVWDSSENFAIRLEIPKGMTLKELYNVDEKEIGKGGSNVFLIRKPKVNGYLSGILASTTDASNSNITKAIKISLTKIGSGAASDEENLYEPKIKLFRPDVQLFSEAPKRIKIKKTPTGDVELDGQLSIVNRGEGIGVVLTEVLNKEVSVTYSEGIGKFFEELMKGLKIGLTEISKLYPNYSSIISTLILFLDRPIGLTKEEQEKLRTVITDFQELADKDEGFATEISIAVNSAILRSIQLKPDLSSFVAYTKTGAEGKILNSDALKSLKVDKGEHVFLAKMKVYDLGQNPCGEIILPEIILETDEEVEVPFYDIVLVKHR
;
A
#
# COMPACT_ATOMS: atom_id res chain seq x y z
N MET A 1 -1.84 -11.81 53.56
CA MET A 1 -2.24 -10.69 52.67
C MET A 1 -1.94 -11.14 51.27
N VAL A 2 -2.98 -11.42 50.49
CA VAL A 2 -2.84 -11.77 49.08
C VAL A 2 -2.81 -10.43 48.35
N ASP A 3 -1.70 -10.19 47.64
CA ASP A 3 -1.47 -9.01 46.84
C ASP A 3 -2.46 -9.03 45.66
N HIS A 4 -3.63 -8.41 45.85
CA HIS A 4 -4.67 -8.30 44.83
C HIS A 4 -4.34 -7.12 43.92
N ASN A 5 -3.26 -7.26 43.16
CA ASN A 5 -3.00 -6.33 42.08
C ASN A 5 -4.10 -6.58 41.02
N PRO A 6 -4.96 -5.60 40.70
CA PRO A 6 -6.08 -5.81 39.79
C PRO A 6 -5.55 -6.30 38.44
N LYS A 7 -6.10 -7.41 37.94
CA LYS A 7 -5.70 -7.99 36.66
C LYS A 7 -6.23 -7.10 35.54
N ILE A 8 -5.41 -6.16 35.11
CA ILE A 8 -5.70 -5.27 33.99
C ILE A 8 -5.08 -5.89 32.75
N GLU A 9 -5.86 -5.94 31.68
CA GLU A 9 -5.43 -6.40 30.37
C GLU A 9 -5.32 -5.19 29.44
N VAL A 10 -4.11 -4.94 28.94
CA VAL A 10 -3.85 -3.90 27.95
C VAL A 10 -3.42 -4.56 26.66
N TYR A 11 -4.11 -4.20 25.59
CA TYR A 11 -3.78 -4.65 24.24
C TYR A 11 -3.28 -3.50 23.40
N LEU A 12 -2.21 -3.80 22.68
CA LEU A 12 -1.65 -3.03 21.60
C LEU A 12 -1.06 -4.04 20.60
N PRO A 13 -1.23 -3.87 19.29
CA PRO A 13 -0.55 -4.70 18.31
C PRO A 13 0.96 -4.65 18.50
N ASP A 14 1.64 -5.80 18.36
CA ASP A 14 3.10 -5.87 18.46
C ASP A 14 3.80 -5.04 17.38
N SER A 15 3.15 -4.88 16.22
CA SER A 15 3.67 -4.09 15.12
C SER A 15 2.58 -3.49 14.23
N ASN A 16 2.90 -2.40 13.54
CA ASN A 16 2.05 -1.78 12.52
C ASN A 16 2.89 -0.99 11.49
N LEU A 17 2.30 -0.62 10.35
CA LEU A 17 2.91 0.33 9.43
C LEU A 17 2.97 1.73 10.07
N GLN A 18 4.01 2.50 9.73
CA GLN A 18 4.01 3.94 10.01
C GLN A 18 2.92 4.64 9.17
N ALA A 19 2.40 5.76 9.67
CA ALA A 19 1.28 6.52 9.08
C ALA A 19 -0.09 5.81 9.12
N GLU A 20 -0.16 4.58 9.64
CA GLU A 20 -1.41 3.85 9.82
C GLU A 20 -2.01 4.04 11.21
N ASP A 21 -3.33 3.79 11.27
CA ASP A 21 -4.12 3.75 12.48
C ASP A 21 -3.83 2.46 13.27
N THR A 22 -3.70 2.60 14.59
CA THR A 22 -3.38 1.53 15.52
C THR A 22 -4.47 1.44 16.59
N PRO A 23 -5.26 0.35 16.64
CA PRO A 23 -6.23 0.16 17.70
C PRO A 23 -5.54 -0.21 19.02
N PHE A 24 -6.11 0.20 20.14
CA PHE A 24 -5.70 -0.26 21.47
C PHE A 24 -6.91 -0.42 22.38
N TYR A 25 -6.78 -1.23 23.42
CA TYR A 25 -7.76 -1.28 24.50
C TYR A 25 -7.12 -1.56 25.86
N ALA A 26 -7.82 -1.18 26.91
CA ALA A 26 -7.56 -1.55 28.29
C ALA A 26 -8.86 -2.08 28.91
N VAL A 27 -8.78 -3.22 29.58
CA VAL A 27 -9.91 -3.87 30.26
C VAL A 27 -9.51 -4.15 31.71
N TRP A 28 -10.45 -3.93 32.63
CA TRP A 28 -10.25 -4.14 34.06
C TRP A 28 -11.54 -4.61 34.73
N ASP A 29 -11.45 -4.99 36.00
CA ASP A 29 -12.60 -5.41 36.79
C ASP A 29 -13.61 -4.26 36.95
N SER A 30 -14.82 -4.44 36.41
CA SER A 30 -15.88 -3.42 36.44
C SER A 30 -16.44 -3.13 37.84
N SER A 31 -16.08 -3.92 38.85
CA SER A 31 -16.36 -3.59 40.26
C SER A 31 -15.45 -2.50 40.83
N GLU A 32 -14.32 -2.20 40.16
CA GLU A 32 -13.36 -1.19 40.60
C GLU A 32 -13.43 0.08 39.75
N ASN A 33 -13.40 1.25 40.39
CA ASN A 33 -13.42 2.53 39.70
C ASN A 33 -12.01 3.09 39.57
N PHE A 34 -11.60 3.45 38.35
CA PHE A 34 -10.29 4.03 38.06
C PHE A 34 -10.38 5.36 37.33
N ALA A 35 -9.47 6.27 37.67
CA ALA A 35 -9.02 7.33 36.77
C ALA A 35 -7.91 6.78 35.89
N ILE A 36 -7.89 7.13 34.61
CA ILE A 36 -6.94 6.61 33.64
C ILE A 36 -6.10 7.76 33.10
N ARG A 37 -4.78 7.57 33.06
CA ARG A 37 -3.85 8.47 32.39
C ARG A 37 -3.25 7.75 31.19
N LEU A 38 -3.49 8.30 30.00
CA LEU A 38 -2.94 7.84 28.74
C LEU A 38 -1.85 8.81 28.27
N GLU A 39 -0.62 8.34 28.17
CA GLU A 39 0.52 9.10 27.65
C GLU A 39 1.01 8.50 26.34
N ILE A 40 0.96 9.32 25.29
CA ILE A 40 1.24 8.91 23.91
C ILE A 40 2.62 9.45 23.51
N PRO A 41 3.53 8.60 23.01
CA PRO A 41 4.87 9.01 22.67
C PRO A 41 4.89 9.96 21.46
N LYS A 42 5.96 10.76 21.34
CA LYS A 42 6.16 11.64 20.17
C LYS A 42 6.16 10.82 18.86
N GLY A 43 5.49 11.34 17.85
CA GLY A 43 5.29 10.67 16.55
C GLY A 43 4.04 9.79 16.50
N MET A 44 3.23 9.82 17.57
CA MET A 44 1.88 9.26 17.58
C MET A 44 0.91 10.28 18.17
N THR A 45 -0.36 10.18 17.81
CA THR A 45 -1.44 11.05 18.27
C THR A 45 -2.70 10.23 18.55
N LEU A 46 -3.49 10.64 19.54
CA LEU A 46 -4.83 10.08 19.76
C LEU A 46 -5.75 10.58 18.66
N LYS A 47 -6.27 9.67 17.83
CA LYS A 47 -7.24 9.99 16.79
C LYS A 47 -8.66 9.88 17.32
N GLU A 48 -8.95 8.75 17.96
CA GLU A 48 -10.27 8.45 18.52
C GLU A 48 -10.14 7.80 19.89
N LEU A 49 -11.09 8.10 20.77
CA LEU A 49 -11.20 7.50 22.09
C LEU A 49 -12.66 7.16 22.33
N TYR A 50 -12.93 5.90 22.63
CA TYR A 50 -14.26 5.37 22.82
C TYR A 50 -14.56 5.16 24.31
N ASN A 51 -15.83 4.97 24.62
CA ASN A 51 -16.31 4.74 25.99
C ASN A 51 -15.98 5.88 26.98
N VAL A 52 -15.87 7.12 26.49
CA VAL A 52 -15.66 8.30 27.31
C VAL A 52 -16.50 9.47 26.79
N ASP A 53 -16.92 10.38 27.66
CA ASP A 53 -17.47 11.68 27.27
C ASP A 53 -16.33 12.70 27.14
N GLU A 54 -16.37 13.59 26.14
CA GLU A 54 -15.31 14.59 25.92
C GLU A 54 -15.04 15.47 27.16
N LYS A 55 -16.08 15.79 27.94
CA LYS A 55 -15.97 16.54 29.19
C LYS A 55 -15.15 15.84 30.29
N GLU A 56 -15.03 14.52 30.21
CA GLU A 56 -14.29 13.69 31.17
C GLU A 56 -12.81 13.52 30.76
N ILE A 57 -12.42 14.08 29.61
CA ILE A 57 -11.04 14.08 29.10
C ILE A 57 -10.38 15.40 29.50
N GLY A 58 -9.51 15.33 30.51
CA GLY A 58 -8.57 16.40 30.83
C GLY A 58 -7.30 16.30 29.97
N LYS A 59 -6.64 17.43 29.72
CA LYS A 59 -5.28 17.46 29.15
C LYS A 59 -4.26 17.65 30.27
N GLY A 60 -3.35 16.70 30.43
CA GLY A 60 -2.24 16.78 31.40
C GLY A 60 -0.95 17.39 30.82
N GLY A 61 -0.91 17.64 29.50
CA GLY A 61 0.26 18.13 28.76
C GLY A 61 0.11 17.83 27.26
N SER A 62 1.17 18.07 26.47
CA SER A 62 1.22 17.62 25.08
C SER A 62 1.27 16.09 25.05
N ASN A 63 0.24 15.45 24.49
CA ASN A 63 0.07 13.99 24.40
C ASN A 63 -0.22 13.24 25.72
N VAL A 64 -0.69 13.93 26.76
CA VAL A 64 -1.17 13.30 28.00
C VAL A 64 -2.66 13.55 28.17
N PHE A 65 -3.44 12.48 28.23
CA PHE A 65 -4.88 12.49 28.37
C PHE A 65 -5.26 11.90 29.73
N LEU A 66 -6.09 12.62 30.48
CA LEU A 66 -6.58 12.22 31.79
C LEU A 66 -8.06 11.92 31.68
N ILE A 67 -8.42 10.65 31.74
CA ILE A 67 -9.80 10.18 31.69
C ILE A 67 -10.28 9.98 33.11
N ARG A 68 -11.19 10.85 33.57
CA ARG A 68 -11.70 10.80 34.95
C ARG A 68 -12.66 9.63 35.16
N LYS A 69 -13.51 9.37 34.17
CA LYS A 69 -14.53 8.33 34.23
C LYS A 69 -14.94 7.86 32.84
N PRO A 70 -14.97 6.54 32.57
CA PRO A 70 -15.56 5.99 31.34
C PRO A 70 -17.10 5.96 31.42
N LYS A 71 -17.75 5.90 30.25
CA LYS A 71 -19.22 5.76 30.13
C LYS A 71 -19.70 4.43 30.72
N VAL A 72 -19.00 3.34 30.40
CA VAL A 72 -19.20 2.00 30.95
C VAL A 72 -17.93 1.61 31.70
N ASN A 73 -18.03 1.26 32.97
CA ASN A 73 -16.85 0.88 33.76
C ASN A 73 -16.27 -0.47 33.29
N GLY A 74 -14.95 -0.64 33.44
CA GLY A 74 -14.25 -1.88 33.10
C GLY A 74 -13.56 -1.91 31.74
N TYR A 75 -13.66 -0.84 30.93
CA TYR A 75 -13.10 -0.82 29.58
C TYR A 75 -12.78 0.58 29.06
N LEU A 76 -11.73 0.70 28.26
CA LEU A 76 -11.40 1.86 27.44
C LEU A 76 -10.77 1.37 26.12
N SER A 77 -11.07 2.02 25.00
CA SER A 77 -10.38 1.75 23.74
C SER A 77 -10.24 3.02 22.91
N GLY A 78 -9.41 2.95 21.88
CA GLY A 78 -9.25 4.04 20.95
C GLY A 78 -8.42 3.66 19.74
N ILE A 79 -8.18 4.68 18.91
CA ILE A 79 -7.34 4.61 17.73
C ILE A 79 -6.23 5.63 17.87
N LEU A 80 -5.00 5.17 17.70
CA LEU A 80 -3.81 6.01 17.63
C LEU A 80 -3.39 6.14 16.18
N ALA A 81 -3.15 7.36 15.70
CA ALA A 81 -2.51 7.58 14.43
C ALA A 81 -1.00 7.74 14.64
N SER A 82 -0.19 7.03 13.87
CA SER A 82 1.26 7.24 13.83
C SER A 82 1.63 8.21 12.71
N THR A 83 2.78 8.87 12.82
CA THR A 83 3.34 9.69 11.73
C THR A 83 4.52 8.97 11.08
N THR A 84 4.77 9.23 9.80
CA THR A 84 5.99 8.78 9.12
C THR A 84 7.23 9.44 9.72
N ASP A 85 8.23 8.62 10.06
CA ASP A 85 9.57 9.08 10.41
C ASP A 85 10.49 8.90 9.20
N ALA A 86 10.83 10.03 8.56
CA ALA A 86 11.69 10.06 7.38
C ALA A 86 13.11 9.51 7.66
N SER A 87 13.58 9.61 8.91
CA SER A 87 14.94 9.23 9.30
C SER A 87 15.07 7.78 9.75
N ASN A 88 13.97 7.14 10.14
CA ASN A 88 14.00 5.77 10.64
C ASN A 88 12.81 4.95 10.13
N SER A 89 13.11 3.93 9.34
CA SER A 89 12.13 3.00 8.79
C SER A 89 11.61 1.97 9.80
N ASN A 90 12.16 1.92 11.01
CA ASN A 90 11.80 0.99 12.06
C ASN A 90 11.96 1.61 13.46
N ILE A 91 10.83 1.98 14.07
CA ILE A 91 10.80 2.65 15.37
C ILE A 91 9.95 1.86 16.35
N THR A 92 10.44 1.68 17.58
CA THR A 92 9.62 1.16 18.68
C THR A 92 9.09 2.31 19.52
N LYS A 93 7.79 2.30 19.79
CA LYS A 93 7.10 3.31 20.59
C LYS A 93 6.41 2.62 21.78
N ALA A 94 6.51 3.22 22.96
CA ALA A 94 5.82 2.75 24.15
C ALA A 94 4.70 3.73 24.48
N ILE A 95 3.48 3.21 24.64
CA ILE A 95 2.34 3.98 25.17
C ILE A 95 2.26 3.69 26.64
N LYS A 96 2.01 4.70 27.46
CA LYS A 96 1.85 4.50 28.90
C LYS A 96 0.40 4.64 29.29
N ILE A 97 -0.12 3.64 30.00
CA ILE A 97 -1.47 3.65 30.56
C ILE A 97 -1.31 3.46 32.06
N SER A 98 -1.68 4.48 32.82
CA SER A 98 -1.72 4.41 34.27
C SER A 98 -3.15 4.38 34.76
N LEU A 99 -3.45 3.52 35.75
CA LEU A 99 -4.76 3.48 36.41
C LEU A 99 -4.60 3.82 37.89
N THR A 100 -5.41 4.76 38.37
CA THR A 100 -5.44 5.19 39.78
C THR A 100 -6.82 4.94 40.37
N LYS A 101 -6.91 4.14 41.44
CA LYS A 101 -8.19 3.74 42.05
C LYS A 101 -8.89 4.93 42.70
N ILE A 102 -10.19 5.07 42.45
CA ILE A 102 -11.04 6.11 43.03
C ILE A 102 -11.93 5.50 44.12
N GLY A 103 -11.80 5.93 45.38
CA GLY A 103 -12.84 5.70 46.40
C GLY A 103 -12.47 4.98 47.70
N SER A 104 -11.20 4.76 48.05
CA SER A 104 -10.83 4.07 49.30
C SER A 104 -10.26 5.00 50.39
N GLY A 105 -10.89 6.14 50.70
CA GLY A 105 -10.67 6.94 51.93
C GLY A 105 -9.29 7.61 52.14
N ALA A 106 -8.26 7.10 51.48
CA ALA A 106 -7.02 7.74 51.11
C ALA A 106 -6.92 7.55 49.59
N ALA A 107 -6.49 8.56 48.84
CA ALA A 107 -5.98 8.31 47.50
C ALA A 107 -4.87 7.27 47.68
N SER A 108 -5.12 6.01 47.30
CA SER A 108 -4.04 5.03 47.26
C SER A 108 -3.12 5.49 46.15
N ASP A 109 -1.89 5.87 46.50
CA ASP A 109 -0.81 6.23 45.56
C ASP A 109 -0.37 5.04 44.66
N GLU A 110 -1.10 3.92 44.70
CA GLU A 110 -0.88 2.76 43.83
C GLU A 110 -1.33 3.08 42.41
N GLU A 111 -0.41 3.69 41.66
CA GLU A 111 -0.49 3.87 40.22
C GLU A 111 -0.05 2.56 39.54
N ASN A 112 -0.99 1.84 38.93
CA ASN A 112 -0.65 0.70 38.09
C ASN A 112 -0.24 1.21 36.70
N LEU A 113 1.05 1.16 36.40
CA LEU A 113 1.63 1.61 35.14
C LEU A 113 1.83 0.43 34.16
N TYR A 114 1.24 0.56 32.97
CA TYR A 114 1.40 -0.36 31.85
C TYR A 114 2.08 0.35 30.70
N GLU A 115 3.13 -0.25 30.15
CA GLU A 115 3.92 0.31 29.04
C GLU A 115 3.96 -0.63 27.82
N PRO A 116 2.81 -0.95 27.18
CA PRO A 116 2.81 -1.72 25.94
C PRO A 116 3.65 -1.03 24.85
N LYS A 117 4.36 -1.84 24.08
CA LYS A 117 5.25 -1.39 23.00
C LYS A 117 4.70 -1.84 21.66
N ILE A 118 4.81 -0.95 20.67
CA ILE A 118 4.52 -1.26 19.28
C ILE A 118 5.74 -0.95 18.41
N LYS A 119 6.03 -1.85 17.49
CA LYS A 119 7.02 -1.66 16.43
C LYS A 119 6.35 -1.06 15.20
N LEU A 120 6.67 0.19 14.88
CA LEU A 120 6.19 0.86 13.68
C LEU A 120 7.25 0.78 12.58
N PHE A 121 6.88 0.23 11.42
CA PHE A 121 7.81 0.00 10.32
C PHE A 121 7.29 0.55 8.99
N ARG A 122 8.19 0.77 8.05
CA ARG A 122 7.87 1.13 6.66
C ARG A 122 8.92 0.55 5.71
N PRO A 123 8.65 0.48 4.40
CA PRO A 123 9.70 0.19 3.43
C PRO A 123 10.76 1.29 3.44
N ASP A 124 11.98 0.92 3.08
CA ASP A 124 13.12 1.81 2.90
C ASP A 124 13.88 1.35 1.66
N VAL A 125 13.34 1.72 0.50
CA VAL A 125 13.89 1.33 -0.80
C VAL A 125 14.99 2.31 -1.18
N GLN A 126 16.15 1.77 -1.51
CA GLN A 126 17.35 2.51 -1.86
C GLN A 126 18.05 1.85 -3.06
N LEU A 127 18.94 2.59 -3.71
CA LEU A 127 19.89 1.98 -4.65
C LEU A 127 20.82 1.04 -3.87
N PHE A 128 20.96 -0.19 -4.35
CA PHE A 128 21.86 -1.18 -3.75
C PHE A 128 23.32 -0.80 -3.95
N SER A 129 23.64 -0.23 -5.10
CA SER A 129 24.96 0.27 -5.50
C SER A 129 24.80 1.56 -6.30
N GLU A 130 25.92 2.24 -6.60
CA GLU A 130 25.90 3.37 -7.53
C GLU A 130 25.22 2.95 -8.85
N ALA A 131 24.34 3.80 -9.37
CA ALA A 131 23.68 3.56 -10.63
C ALA A 131 24.70 3.59 -11.79
N PRO A 132 24.59 2.69 -12.77
CA PRO A 132 25.48 2.71 -13.92
C PRO A 132 25.30 4.01 -14.70
N LYS A 133 26.41 4.63 -15.12
CA LYS A 133 26.38 5.83 -15.99
C LYS A 133 25.92 5.52 -17.41
N ARG A 134 26.01 4.25 -17.81
CA ARG A 134 25.68 3.76 -19.14
C ARG A 134 25.16 2.34 -19.06
N ILE A 135 24.11 2.04 -19.81
CA ILE A 135 23.55 0.71 -19.99
C ILE A 135 23.57 0.41 -21.49
N LYS A 136 24.33 -0.60 -21.90
CA LYS A 136 24.31 -1.04 -23.30
C LYS A 136 23.25 -2.11 -23.47
N ILE A 137 22.43 -1.96 -24.50
CA ILE A 137 21.33 -2.84 -24.82
C ILE A 137 21.68 -3.57 -26.11
N LYS A 138 21.67 -4.90 -26.07
CA LYS A 138 21.93 -5.73 -27.23
C LYS A 138 20.77 -6.68 -27.46
N LYS A 139 20.27 -6.73 -28.69
CA LYS A 139 19.33 -7.76 -29.10
C LYS A 139 20.10 -9.00 -29.51
N THR A 140 19.74 -10.13 -28.93
CA THR A 140 20.30 -11.43 -29.29
C THR A 140 19.68 -11.94 -30.59
N PRO A 141 20.31 -12.90 -31.29
CA PRO A 141 19.73 -13.52 -32.48
C PRO A 141 18.39 -14.21 -32.25
N THR A 142 18.08 -14.60 -31.01
CA THR A 142 16.80 -15.19 -30.60
C THR A 142 15.70 -14.16 -30.37
N GLY A 143 16.06 -12.87 -30.37
CA GLY A 143 15.15 -11.75 -30.13
C GLY A 143 15.12 -11.27 -28.68
N ASP A 144 15.81 -11.95 -27.76
CA ASP A 144 15.93 -11.57 -26.36
C ASP A 144 16.83 -10.34 -26.19
N VAL A 145 16.66 -9.60 -25.11
CA VAL A 145 17.45 -8.40 -24.80
C VAL A 145 18.49 -8.72 -23.72
N GLU A 146 19.75 -8.41 -24.00
CA GLU A 146 20.85 -8.45 -23.05
C GLU A 146 21.27 -7.04 -22.64
N LEU A 147 21.50 -6.84 -21.34
CA LEU A 147 21.91 -5.56 -20.76
C LEU A 147 23.32 -5.64 -20.18
N ASP A 148 24.18 -4.72 -20.58
CA ASP A 148 25.47 -4.45 -19.95
C ASP A 148 25.31 -3.29 -18.95
N GLY A 149 24.91 -3.65 -17.73
CA GLY A 149 24.59 -2.72 -16.65
C GLY A 149 23.10 -2.71 -16.30
N GLN A 150 22.81 -2.63 -15.00
CA GLN A 150 21.43 -2.60 -14.49
C GLN A 150 21.35 -1.71 -13.25
N LEU A 151 20.17 -1.14 -13.02
CA LEU A 151 19.85 -0.45 -11.78
C LEU A 151 19.47 -1.47 -10.72
N SER A 152 20.26 -1.55 -9.65
CA SER A 152 19.94 -2.44 -8.53
C SER A 152 19.30 -1.67 -7.39
N ILE A 153 18.14 -2.12 -6.93
CA ILE A 153 17.43 -1.55 -5.76
C ILE A 153 17.30 -2.60 -4.65
N VAL A 154 17.24 -2.15 -3.41
CA VAL A 154 17.09 -3.00 -2.22
C VAL A 154 16.18 -2.34 -1.21
N ASN A 155 15.38 -3.13 -0.49
CA ASN A 155 14.59 -2.67 0.63
C ASN A 155 15.32 -2.97 1.94
N ARG A 156 15.79 -1.92 2.62
CA ARG A 156 16.43 -2.05 3.94
C ARG A 156 15.43 -1.97 5.10
N GLY A 157 14.18 -1.63 4.81
CA GLY A 157 13.07 -1.57 5.75
C GLY A 157 12.44 -2.94 5.98
N GLU A 158 11.35 -2.95 6.74
CA GLU A 158 10.59 -4.19 7.02
C GLU A 158 9.24 -4.25 6.30
N GLY A 159 8.71 -3.11 5.87
CA GLY A 159 7.48 -3.02 5.08
C GLY A 159 7.71 -3.37 3.61
N ILE A 160 6.63 -3.59 2.86
CA ILE A 160 6.68 -3.83 1.41
C ILE A 160 6.65 -2.48 0.70
N GLY A 161 7.63 -2.25 -0.19
CA GLY A 161 7.74 -1.02 -0.97
C GLY A 161 7.13 -1.18 -2.36
N VAL A 162 6.17 -0.34 -2.72
CA VAL A 162 5.64 -0.22 -4.08
C VAL A 162 6.43 0.88 -4.80
N VAL A 163 7.13 0.52 -5.87
CA VAL A 163 8.02 1.42 -6.62
C VAL A 163 7.40 1.79 -7.95
N LEU A 164 7.23 3.09 -8.18
CA LEU A 164 6.78 3.68 -9.44
C LEU A 164 7.91 4.51 -10.05
N THR A 165 8.28 4.21 -11.28
CA THR A 165 9.30 4.93 -12.06
C THR A 165 8.64 5.97 -12.95
N GLU A 166 9.00 7.23 -12.74
CA GLU A 166 8.59 8.37 -13.55
C GLU A 166 9.77 8.80 -14.44
N VAL A 167 9.63 8.62 -15.76
CA VAL A 167 10.60 9.10 -16.75
C VAL A 167 10.38 10.59 -16.98
N LEU A 168 11.45 11.37 -16.85
CA LEU A 168 11.43 12.82 -16.78
C LEU A 168 11.78 13.50 -18.11
N ASN A 169 12.35 12.76 -19.06
CA ASN A 169 12.69 13.27 -20.38
C ASN A 169 11.93 12.53 -21.49
N LYS A 170 12.02 13.06 -22.71
CA LYS A 170 11.29 12.55 -23.90
C LYS A 170 12.16 11.72 -24.85
N GLU A 171 13.46 11.59 -24.57
CA GLU A 171 14.38 10.83 -25.43
C GLU A 171 14.13 9.31 -25.38
N VAL A 172 13.46 8.86 -24.31
CA VAL A 172 13.01 7.48 -24.14
C VAL A 172 11.51 7.51 -23.90
N SER A 173 10.78 6.62 -24.57
CA SER A 173 9.33 6.50 -24.37
C SER A 173 9.00 5.25 -23.55
N VAL A 174 7.98 5.37 -22.68
CA VAL A 174 7.50 4.27 -21.86
C VAL A 174 6.25 3.70 -22.52
N THR A 175 6.29 2.41 -22.85
CA THR A 175 5.18 1.67 -23.45
C THR A 175 4.89 0.41 -22.63
N TYR A 176 3.89 -0.38 -23.01
CA TYR A 176 3.80 -1.77 -22.58
C TYR A 176 4.64 -2.62 -23.53
N SER A 177 5.29 -3.68 -23.02
CA SER A 177 5.93 -4.64 -23.93
C SER A 177 4.90 -5.14 -24.94
N GLU A 178 5.29 -5.35 -26.21
CA GLU A 178 4.35 -5.72 -27.27
C GLU A 178 3.37 -6.84 -26.87
N GLY A 179 3.86 -7.89 -26.20
CA GLY A 179 3.04 -8.98 -25.70
C GLY A 179 2.07 -8.57 -24.58
N ILE A 180 2.53 -7.84 -23.58
CA ILE A 180 1.66 -7.39 -22.46
C ILE A 180 0.67 -6.30 -22.93
N GLY A 181 1.09 -5.42 -23.83
CA GLY A 181 0.23 -4.42 -24.47
C GLY A 181 -0.92 -5.09 -25.21
N LYS A 182 -0.62 -6.08 -26.06
CA LYS A 182 -1.64 -6.90 -26.75
C LYS A 182 -2.55 -7.65 -25.77
N PHE A 183 -1.99 -8.16 -24.66
CA PHE A 183 -2.80 -8.80 -23.61
C PHE A 183 -3.83 -7.82 -23.03
N PHE A 184 -3.40 -6.63 -22.60
CA PHE A 184 -4.30 -5.63 -22.04
C PHE A 184 -5.30 -5.14 -23.08
N GLU A 185 -4.88 -4.89 -24.31
CA GLU A 185 -5.78 -4.49 -25.39
C GLU A 185 -6.89 -5.52 -25.61
N GLU A 186 -6.55 -6.81 -25.75
CA GLU A 186 -7.53 -7.87 -25.95
C GLU A 186 -8.38 -8.15 -24.69
N LEU A 187 -7.79 -8.04 -23.50
CA LEU A 187 -8.54 -8.15 -22.23
C LEU A 187 -9.58 -7.02 -22.12
N MET A 188 -9.16 -5.76 -22.31
CA MET A 188 -10.05 -4.59 -22.21
C MET A 188 -11.13 -4.64 -23.28
N LYS A 189 -10.78 -5.03 -24.51
CA LYS A 189 -11.74 -5.24 -25.60
C LYS A 189 -12.75 -6.35 -25.28
N GLY A 190 -12.27 -7.49 -24.76
CA GLY A 190 -13.12 -8.60 -24.32
C GLY A 190 -14.08 -8.20 -23.21
N LEU A 191 -13.59 -7.48 -22.21
CA LEU A 191 -14.41 -6.95 -21.11
C LEU A 191 -15.48 -5.98 -21.62
N LYS A 192 -15.12 -5.06 -22.52
CA LYS A 192 -16.09 -4.10 -23.10
C LYS A 192 -17.21 -4.80 -23.87
N ILE A 193 -16.87 -5.82 -24.66
CA ILE A 193 -17.86 -6.63 -25.38
C ILE A 193 -18.81 -7.29 -24.39
N GLY A 194 -18.28 -7.98 -23.38
CA GLY A 194 -19.09 -8.66 -22.36
C GLY A 194 -19.97 -7.70 -21.57
N LEU A 195 -19.43 -6.57 -21.11
CA LEU A 195 -20.20 -5.54 -20.41
C LEU A 195 -21.30 -4.95 -21.30
N THR A 196 -21.04 -4.75 -22.59
CA THR A 196 -22.05 -4.27 -23.55
C THR A 196 -23.18 -5.29 -23.73
N GLU A 197 -22.87 -6.58 -23.73
CA GLU A 197 -23.86 -7.66 -23.78
C GLU A 197 -24.69 -7.73 -22.49
N ILE A 198 -24.03 -7.67 -21.33
CA ILE A 198 -24.68 -7.62 -20.02
C ILE A 198 -25.61 -6.41 -19.92
N SER A 199 -25.19 -5.24 -20.41
CA SER A 199 -26.04 -4.04 -20.39
C SER A 199 -27.34 -4.20 -21.19
N LYS A 200 -27.39 -5.12 -22.17
CA LYS A 200 -28.62 -5.45 -22.91
C LYS A 200 -29.50 -6.43 -22.14
N LEU A 201 -28.90 -7.38 -21.43
CA LEU A 201 -29.59 -8.36 -20.60
C LEU A 201 -30.15 -7.73 -19.31
N TYR A 202 -29.47 -6.72 -18.77
CA TYR A 202 -29.84 -6.00 -17.55
C TYR A 202 -29.98 -4.49 -17.79
N PRO A 203 -31.05 -4.04 -18.48
CA PRO A 203 -31.25 -2.62 -18.81
C PRO A 203 -31.28 -1.71 -17.57
N ASN A 204 -31.77 -2.23 -16.44
CA ASN A 204 -31.84 -1.50 -15.17
C ASN A 204 -30.46 -1.16 -14.59
N TYR A 205 -29.41 -1.87 -15.00
CA TYR A 205 -28.02 -1.65 -14.56
C TYR A 205 -27.18 -0.97 -15.67
N SER A 206 -27.78 -0.58 -16.79
CA SER A 206 -27.06 -0.02 -17.95
C SER A 206 -26.24 1.23 -17.64
N SER A 207 -26.72 2.10 -16.74
CA SER A 207 -26.04 3.33 -16.34
C SER A 207 -24.68 3.06 -15.67
N ILE A 208 -24.65 2.13 -14.71
CA ILE A 208 -23.42 1.78 -13.99
C ILE A 208 -22.45 1.02 -14.89
N ILE A 209 -22.97 0.10 -15.73
CA ILE A 209 -22.16 -0.63 -16.72
C ILE A 209 -21.52 0.33 -17.72
N SER A 210 -22.29 1.31 -18.23
CA SER A 210 -21.77 2.33 -19.15
C SER A 210 -20.68 3.17 -18.50
N THR A 211 -20.85 3.52 -17.22
CA THR A 211 -19.84 4.26 -16.45
C THR A 211 -18.55 3.44 -16.29
N LEU A 212 -18.66 2.15 -16.01
CA LEU A 212 -17.50 1.25 -15.93
C LEU A 212 -16.78 1.13 -17.29
N ILE A 213 -17.52 0.99 -18.40
CA ILE A 213 -16.96 0.97 -19.75
C ILE A 213 -16.17 2.25 -20.04
N LEU A 214 -16.69 3.42 -19.67
CA LEU A 214 -15.97 4.69 -19.83
C LEU A 214 -14.63 4.74 -19.07
N PHE A 215 -14.54 4.08 -17.91
CA PHE A 215 -13.27 3.96 -17.20
C PHE A 215 -12.29 3.00 -17.90
N LEU A 216 -12.79 1.93 -18.54
CA LEU A 216 -11.96 1.01 -19.33
C LEU A 216 -11.42 1.64 -20.64
N ASP A 217 -11.99 2.75 -21.10
CA ASP A 217 -11.52 3.51 -22.27
C ASP A 217 -10.42 4.53 -21.95
N ARG A 218 -10.10 4.74 -20.67
CA ARG A 218 -9.14 5.76 -20.26
C ARG A 218 -7.73 5.19 -20.09
N PRO A 219 -6.69 5.89 -20.59
CA PRO A 219 -5.31 5.53 -20.28
C PRO A 219 -5.03 5.66 -18.78
N ILE A 220 -4.07 4.86 -18.30
CA ILE A 220 -3.69 4.78 -16.90
C ILE A 220 -3.15 6.13 -16.40
N GLY A 221 -3.70 6.62 -15.30
CA GLY A 221 -3.33 7.91 -14.71
C GLY A 221 -4.51 8.69 -14.12
N LEU A 222 -5.40 8.00 -13.40
CA LEU A 222 -6.57 8.63 -12.80
C LEU A 222 -6.15 9.63 -11.71
N THR A 223 -6.70 10.85 -11.77
CA THR A 223 -6.63 11.82 -10.68
C THR A 223 -7.25 11.25 -9.39
N LYS A 224 -6.92 11.81 -8.21
CA LYS A 224 -7.53 11.39 -6.94
C LYS A 224 -9.07 11.41 -6.99
N GLU A 225 -9.65 12.42 -7.63
CA GLU A 225 -11.09 12.53 -7.80
C GLU A 225 -11.65 11.38 -8.66
N GLU A 226 -10.95 11.02 -9.73
CA GLU A 226 -11.36 9.91 -10.61
C GLU A 226 -11.16 8.54 -9.95
N GLN A 227 -10.15 8.39 -9.09
CA GLN A 227 -9.95 7.19 -8.29
C GLN A 227 -11.10 6.99 -7.30
N GLU A 228 -11.52 8.05 -6.62
CA GLU A 228 -12.69 7.99 -5.73
C GLU A 228 -13.97 7.68 -6.51
N LYS A 229 -14.19 8.31 -7.68
CA LYS A 229 -15.32 7.96 -8.56
C LYS A 229 -15.29 6.50 -9.00
N LEU A 230 -14.14 5.98 -9.40
CA LEU A 230 -13.99 4.58 -9.79
C LEU A 230 -14.26 3.63 -8.59
N ARG A 231 -13.80 3.98 -7.38
CA ARG A 231 -14.12 3.23 -6.16
C ARG A 231 -15.61 3.17 -5.90
N THR A 232 -16.32 4.29 -6.03
CA THR A 232 -17.79 4.32 -5.89
C THR A 232 -18.44 3.41 -6.92
N VAL A 233 -18.05 3.51 -8.20
CA VAL A 233 -18.60 2.66 -9.27
C VAL A 233 -18.35 1.18 -9.00
N ILE A 234 -17.14 0.80 -8.56
CA ILE A 234 -16.83 -0.59 -8.22
C ILE A 234 -17.68 -1.07 -7.05
N THR A 235 -17.84 -0.25 -6.01
CA THR A 235 -18.65 -0.59 -4.82
C THR A 235 -20.11 -0.79 -5.20
N ASP A 236 -20.70 0.13 -5.96
CA ASP A 236 -22.08 0.02 -6.44
C ASP A 236 -22.26 -1.22 -7.32
N PHE A 237 -21.25 -1.57 -8.13
CA PHE A 237 -21.28 -2.74 -9.00
C PHE A 237 -21.24 -4.05 -8.19
N GLN A 238 -20.42 -4.09 -7.13
CA GLN A 238 -20.36 -5.21 -6.19
C GLN A 238 -21.69 -5.38 -5.46
N GLU A 239 -22.28 -4.30 -4.95
CA GLU A 239 -23.58 -4.37 -4.28
C GLU A 239 -24.69 -4.91 -5.19
N LEU A 240 -24.67 -4.58 -6.48
CA LEU A 240 -25.63 -5.12 -7.44
C LEU A 240 -25.39 -6.60 -7.71
N ALA A 241 -24.13 -7.03 -7.84
CA ALA A 241 -23.78 -8.43 -8.00
C ALA A 241 -24.19 -9.27 -6.76
N ASP A 242 -24.03 -8.74 -5.55
CA ASP A 242 -24.44 -9.41 -4.31
C ASP A 242 -25.97 -9.56 -4.20
N LYS A 243 -26.73 -8.64 -4.80
CA LYS A 243 -28.20 -8.63 -4.78
C LYS A 243 -28.83 -9.47 -5.91
N ASP A 244 -28.11 -9.69 -7.00
CA ASP A 244 -28.59 -10.36 -8.21
C ASP A 244 -27.58 -11.41 -8.70
N GLU A 245 -27.78 -12.66 -8.29
CA GLU A 245 -26.89 -13.79 -8.60
C GLU A 245 -26.78 -14.05 -10.12
N GLY A 246 -27.84 -13.77 -10.89
CA GLY A 246 -27.82 -13.88 -12.35
C GLY A 246 -26.88 -12.86 -12.96
N PHE A 247 -26.99 -11.60 -12.51
CA PHE A 247 -26.08 -10.54 -12.94
C PHE A 247 -24.62 -10.85 -12.58
N ALA A 248 -24.37 -11.32 -11.34
CA ALA A 248 -23.03 -11.74 -10.91
C ALA A 248 -22.45 -12.86 -11.79
N THR A 249 -23.28 -13.83 -12.16
CA THR A 249 -22.89 -14.94 -13.03
C THR A 249 -22.49 -14.45 -14.42
N GLU A 250 -23.28 -13.59 -15.04
CA GLU A 250 -22.98 -13.03 -16.37
C GLU A 250 -21.71 -12.17 -16.36
N ILE A 251 -21.48 -11.38 -15.31
CA ILE A 251 -20.22 -10.66 -15.09
C ILE A 251 -19.04 -11.62 -15.04
N SER A 252 -19.16 -12.68 -14.24
CA SER A 252 -18.10 -13.69 -14.09
C SER A 252 -17.79 -14.35 -15.44
N ILE A 253 -18.81 -14.68 -16.23
CA ILE A 253 -18.65 -15.23 -17.58
C ILE A 253 -17.93 -14.24 -18.49
N ALA A 254 -18.30 -12.96 -18.47
CA ALA A 254 -17.66 -11.92 -19.29
C ALA A 254 -16.18 -11.74 -18.93
N VAL A 255 -15.85 -11.66 -17.63
CA VAL A 255 -14.47 -11.52 -17.16
C VAL A 255 -13.64 -12.75 -17.53
N ASN A 256 -14.13 -13.95 -17.24
CA ASN A 256 -13.42 -15.19 -17.56
C ASN A 256 -13.22 -15.36 -19.07
N SER A 257 -14.22 -15.00 -19.88
CA SER A 257 -14.10 -15.04 -21.34
C SER A 257 -13.06 -14.06 -21.86
N ALA A 258 -13.00 -12.84 -21.30
CA ALA A 258 -11.99 -11.84 -21.67
C ALA A 258 -10.57 -12.29 -21.30
N ILE A 259 -10.41 -12.91 -20.13
CA ILE A 259 -9.13 -13.50 -19.68
C ILE A 259 -8.72 -14.66 -20.59
N LEU A 260 -9.61 -15.62 -20.87
CA LEU A 260 -9.30 -16.77 -21.72
C LEU A 260 -8.91 -16.37 -23.15
N ARG A 261 -9.53 -15.32 -23.70
CA ARG A 261 -9.18 -14.77 -25.01
C ARG A 261 -7.81 -14.09 -25.02
N SER A 262 -7.40 -13.49 -23.91
CA SER A 262 -6.11 -12.80 -23.78
C SER A 262 -4.94 -13.72 -23.40
N ILE A 263 -5.20 -14.94 -22.91
CA ILE A 263 -4.19 -15.94 -22.46
C ILE A 263 -3.27 -16.48 -23.59
N GLN A 264 -3.50 -16.16 -24.87
CA GLN A 264 -2.62 -16.60 -25.97
C GLN A 264 -1.17 -16.07 -25.88
N LEU A 265 -0.84 -15.27 -24.86
CA LEU A 265 0.45 -14.60 -24.63
C LEU A 265 1.24 -15.17 -23.42
N LYS A 266 1.08 -16.48 -23.16
CA LYS A 266 1.67 -17.22 -22.02
C LYS A 266 3.16 -16.97 -21.70
N PRO A 267 4.08 -16.81 -22.67
CA PRO A 267 5.50 -16.64 -22.40
C PRO A 267 5.82 -15.39 -21.57
N ASP A 268 5.24 -14.24 -21.92
CA ASP A 268 5.52 -12.96 -21.26
C ASP A 268 4.98 -12.89 -19.83
N LEU A 269 3.89 -13.60 -19.56
CA LEU A 269 3.30 -13.72 -18.22
C LEU A 269 4.21 -14.50 -17.27
N SER A 270 4.95 -15.49 -17.77
CA SER A 270 5.81 -16.33 -16.92
C SER A 270 7.04 -15.57 -16.40
N SER A 271 7.65 -14.73 -17.23
CA SER A 271 8.73 -13.81 -16.84
C SER A 271 8.25 -12.78 -15.82
N PHE A 272 7.04 -12.25 -16.01
CA PHE A 272 6.41 -11.36 -15.01
C PHE A 272 6.13 -12.07 -13.68
N VAL A 273 5.64 -13.30 -13.69
CA VAL A 273 5.42 -14.09 -12.45
C VAL A 273 6.75 -14.36 -11.74
N ALA A 274 7.81 -14.67 -12.48
CA ALA A 274 9.15 -14.82 -11.89
C ALA A 274 9.64 -13.50 -11.27
N TYR A 275 9.41 -12.38 -11.94
CA TYR A 275 9.72 -11.05 -11.41
C TYR A 275 8.93 -10.72 -10.14
N THR A 276 7.61 -10.92 -10.13
CA THR A 276 6.79 -10.64 -8.94
C THR A 276 7.20 -11.50 -7.75
N LYS A 277 7.63 -12.74 -7.98
CA LYS A 277 8.15 -13.62 -6.92
C LYS A 277 9.46 -13.09 -6.33
N THR A 278 10.42 -12.71 -7.15
CA THR A 278 11.69 -12.12 -6.68
C THR A 278 11.47 -10.77 -6.00
N GLY A 279 10.57 -9.95 -6.53
CA GLY A 279 10.11 -8.72 -5.88
C GLY A 279 9.48 -8.98 -4.51
N ALA A 280 8.59 -9.96 -4.40
CA ALA A 280 7.94 -10.32 -3.13
C ALA A 280 8.97 -10.80 -2.08
N GLU A 281 9.96 -11.59 -2.47
CA GLU A 281 11.06 -12.01 -1.59
C GLU A 281 11.96 -10.82 -1.18
N GLY A 282 12.17 -9.85 -2.07
CA GLY A 282 12.84 -8.57 -1.77
C GLY A 282 11.97 -7.54 -1.06
N LYS A 283 10.68 -7.84 -0.81
CA LYS A 283 9.67 -6.90 -0.31
C LYS A 283 9.58 -5.60 -1.15
N ILE A 284 9.76 -5.71 -2.46
CA ILE A 284 9.60 -4.62 -3.43
C ILE A 284 8.65 -5.06 -4.54
N LEU A 285 7.62 -4.27 -4.80
CA LEU A 285 6.71 -4.44 -5.92
C LEU A 285 6.92 -3.27 -6.90
N ASN A 286 7.47 -3.54 -8.08
CA ASN A 286 7.58 -2.51 -9.11
C ASN A 286 6.26 -2.41 -9.89
N SER A 287 5.58 -1.27 -9.78
CA SER A 287 4.31 -1.04 -10.47
C SER A 287 4.47 -0.94 -11.99
N ASP A 288 5.68 -0.67 -12.47
CA ASP A 288 6.00 -0.54 -13.88
C ASP A 288 6.64 -1.80 -14.47
N ALA A 289 6.64 -2.92 -13.75
CA ALA A 289 7.21 -4.17 -14.24
C ALA A 289 6.61 -4.62 -15.58
N LEU A 290 5.36 -4.26 -15.88
CA LEU A 290 4.70 -4.59 -17.14
C LEU A 290 5.04 -3.63 -18.29
N LYS A 291 5.75 -2.55 -18.01
CA LYS A 291 6.12 -1.53 -18.99
C LYS A 291 7.50 -1.83 -19.59
N SER A 292 7.75 -1.27 -20.76
CA SER A 292 9.03 -1.27 -21.44
C SER A 292 9.49 0.15 -21.72
N LEU A 293 10.81 0.34 -21.78
CA LEU A 293 11.43 1.48 -22.41
C LEU A 293 11.63 1.18 -23.89
N LYS A 294 11.09 2.03 -24.75
CA LYS A 294 11.41 2.02 -26.17
C LYS A 294 12.57 2.98 -26.41
N VAL A 295 13.66 2.42 -26.93
CA VAL A 295 14.93 3.11 -27.18
C VAL A 295 15.26 2.99 -28.67
N ASP A 296 15.40 4.13 -29.33
CA ASP A 296 15.80 4.17 -30.73
C ASP A 296 17.30 3.89 -30.87
N LYS A 297 17.76 3.64 -32.11
CA LYS A 297 19.18 3.42 -32.38
C LYS A 297 20.02 4.64 -31.99
N GLY A 298 21.06 4.41 -31.19
CA GLY A 298 22.04 5.41 -30.79
C GLY A 298 22.22 5.51 -29.29
N GLU A 299 22.63 6.70 -28.84
CA GLU A 299 22.74 7.05 -27.43
C GLU A 299 21.57 7.94 -27.03
N HIS A 300 20.87 7.55 -25.98
CA HIS A 300 19.74 8.28 -25.42
C HIS A 300 19.95 8.52 -23.94
N VAL A 301 19.66 9.73 -23.49
CA VAL A 301 19.67 10.04 -22.07
C VAL A 301 18.42 9.43 -21.43
N PHE A 302 18.57 8.79 -20.28
CA PHE A 302 17.49 8.32 -19.44
C PHE A 302 17.52 9.09 -18.12
N LEU A 303 16.54 9.98 -17.96
CA LEU A 303 16.29 10.70 -16.71
C LEU A 303 15.02 10.14 -16.10
N ALA A 304 15.11 9.61 -14.89
CA ALA A 304 13.95 9.12 -14.18
C ALA A 304 14.08 9.31 -12.66
N LYS A 305 12.94 9.24 -11.98
CA LYS A 305 12.88 9.13 -10.52
C LYS A 305 11.98 7.98 -10.13
N MET A 306 12.31 7.31 -9.03
CA MET A 306 11.50 6.25 -8.46
C MET A 306 10.78 6.77 -7.22
N LYS A 307 9.45 6.76 -7.23
CA LYS A 307 8.62 7.05 -6.06
C LYS A 307 8.33 5.76 -5.32
N VAL A 308 8.49 5.80 -4.00
CA VAL A 308 8.30 4.64 -3.13
C VAL A 308 7.08 4.88 -2.26
N TYR A 309 6.16 3.92 -2.27
CA TYR A 309 4.99 3.87 -1.41
C TYR A 309 5.01 2.61 -0.56
N ASP A 310 4.24 2.56 0.52
CA ASP A 310 3.90 1.30 1.18
C ASP A 310 2.62 0.69 0.56
N LEU A 311 2.16 -0.43 1.12
CA LEU A 311 0.90 -1.07 0.69
C LEU A 311 -0.36 -0.24 1.02
N GLY A 312 -0.27 0.64 2.03
CA GLY A 312 -1.30 1.63 2.36
C GLY A 312 -1.30 2.84 1.40
N GLN A 313 -0.42 2.85 0.40
CA GLN A 313 -0.18 3.95 -0.53
C GLN A 313 0.37 5.23 0.13
N ASN A 314 0.97 5.11 1.31
CA ASN A 314 1.65 6.22 1.97
C ASN A 314 3.01 6.47 1.32
N PRO A 315 3.37 7.72 1.00
CA PRO A 315 4.67 8.04 0.42
C PRO A 315 5.80 7.76 1.42
N CYS A 316 6.78 6.97 1.00
CA CYS A 316 7.91 6.54 1.81
C CYS A 316 9.25 7.15 1.38
N GLY A 317 9.31 7.78 0.21
CA GLY A 317 10.50 8.48 -0.28
C GLY A 317 10.56 8.52 -1.80
N GLU A 318 11.57 9.20 -2.30
CA GLU A 318 11.89 9.25 -3.73
C GLU A 318 13.38 8.98 -3.95
N ILE A 319 13.70 8.24 -5.00
CA ILE A 319 15.06 8.03 -5.48
C ILE A 319 15.18 8.80 -6.80
N ILE A 320 15.94 9.89 -6.79
CA ILE A 320 16.32 10.58 -8.02
C ILE A 320 17.46 9.79 -8.66
N LEU A 321 17.26 9.23 -9.84
CA LEU A 321 18.34 8.55 -10.54
C LEU A 321 19.29 9.59 -11.13
N PRO A 322 20.60 9.30 -11.18
CA PRO A 322 21.51 10.12 -11.97
C PRO A 322 21.17 9.99 -13.46
N GLU A 323 21.80 10.82 -14.27
CA GLU A 323 21.76 10.65 -15.72
C GLU A 323 22.38 9.32 -16.13
N ILE A 324 21.65 8.53 -16.92
CA ILE A 324 22.09 7.23 -17.44
C ILE A 324 22.00 7.29 -18.96
N ILE A 325 23.06 6.89 -19.66
CA ILE A 325 23.05 6.78 -21.12
C ILE A 325 22.59 5.37 -21.51
N LEU A 326 21.49 5.26 -22.23
CA LEU A 326 21.06 4.02 -22.89
C LEU A 326 21.68 3.98 -24.29
N GLU A 327 22.41 2.93 -24.60
CA GLU A 327 23.10 2.75 -25.89
C GLU A 327 22.62 1.48 -26.58
N THR A 328 22.18 1.58 -27.83
CA THR A 328 21.75 0.45 -28.65
C THR A 328 22.09 0.64 -30.12
N ASP A 329 22.42 -0.45 -30.81
CA ASP A 329 22.76 -0.46 -32.25
C ASP A 329 21.51 -0.53 -33.16
N GLU A 330 20.33 -0.76 -32.57
CA GLU A 330 19.03 -0.88 -33.23
C GLU A 330 17.88 -0.41 -32.33
N GLU A 331 16.69 -0.21 -32.91
CA GLU A 331 15.48 0.08 -32.14
C GLU A 331 15.07 -1.14 -31.31
N VAL A 332 14.87 -0.93 -30.01
CA VAL A 332 14.61 -2.02 -29.05
C VAL A 332 13.61 -1.59 -27.98
N GLU A 333 12.79 -2.55 -27.56
CA GLU A 333 11.95 -2.43 -26.36
C GLU A 333 12.59 -3.22 -25.22
N VAL A 334 12.88 -2.55 -24.10
CA VAL A 334 13.50 -3.15 -22.93
C VAL A 334 12.51 -3.12 -21.77
N PRO A 335 12.06 -4.28 -21.26
CA PRO A 335 11.19 -4.32 -20.08
C PRO A 335 11.83 -3.63 -18.87
N PHE A 336 11.02 -2.91 -18.08
CA PHE A 336 11.50 -2.23 -16.88
C PHE A 336 12.08 -3.20 -15.85
N TYR A 337 11.59 -4.43 -15.77
CA TYR A 337 12.14 -5.43 -14.86
C TYR A 337 13.55 -5.88 -15.24
N ASP A 338 13.95 -5.77 -16.50
CA ASP A 338 15.32 -6.07 -16.92
C ASP A 338 16.25 -4.91 -16.56
N ILE A 339 15.76 -3.67 -16.63
CA ILE A 339 16.54 -2.49 -16.27
C ILE A 339 16.69 -2.36 -14.75
N VAL A 340 15.63 -2.66 -13.99
CA VAL A 340 15.57 -2.49 -12.54
C VAL A 340 15.56 -3.84 -11.83
N LEU A 341 16.74 -4.24 -11.36
CA LEU A 341 16.96 -5.46 -10.62
C LEU A 341 16.68 -5.26 -9.13
N VAL A 342 15.77 -6.06 -8.58
CA VAL A 342 15.53 -6.13 -7.13
C VAL A 342 16.56 -7.05 -6.48
N LYS A 343 17.28 -6.54 -5.48
CA LYS A 343 18.21 -7.30 -4.63
C LYS A 343 17.55 -7.65 -3.31
N HIS A 344 17.90 -8.83 -2.79
CA HIS A 344 17.51 -9.26 -1.45
C HIS A 344 18.47 -8.67 -0.40
N ARG A 345 17.94 -8.47 0.80
CA ARG A 345 18.65 -7.89 1.95
C ARG A 345 19.74 -8.81 2.50
#